data_AF-A0A182FQL4-F1
#
_entry.id   AF-A0A182FQL4-F1
#
_cell.length_a   1.000
_cell.length_b   1.000
_cell.length_c   1.000
_cell.angle_alpha   90.00
_cell.angle_beta   90.00
_cell.angle_gamma   90.00
#
_symmetry.space_group_name_H-M   'P 1'
#
loop_
_entity.id
_entity.type
_entity.pdbx_description
1 polymer ?
#
loop_
_entity_poly.entity_id
_entity_poly.type
_entity_poly.pdbx_seq_one_letter_code
_entity_poly.pdbx_strand_id
1 'polypeptide(L)'
;MTKKVTPGEEKGLTAFSSFLQRGTMATLNQMHRTGPHFKIRPPRQPLDGKPFAKGVVLKTLIKKPKKPNSANRKCVLVRLSTGKELVAYIPGIGHNLQEHNIVLVRVGRCQDLPGVKIKCVRGKYDLPHVIKQK
;
A
#
# COMPACT_ATOMS: atom_id res chain seq x y z
N MET A 1 -6.73 -54.63 63.11
CA MET A 1 -7.87 -54.04 62.36
C MET A 1 -7.35 -53.42 61.09
N THR A 2 -7.51 -54.13 59.98
CA THR A 2 -7.22 -53.69 58.60
C THR A 2 -8.22 -52.66 58.13
N LYS A 3 -7.80 -51.63 57.38
CA LYS A 3 -8.55 -51.12 56.22
C LYS A 3 -7.64 -50.33 55.28
N LYS A 4 -7.80 -50.66 54.00
CA LYS A 4 -6.98 -50.30 52.84
C LYS A 4 -7.16 -48.85 52.42
N VAL A 5 -6.12 -48.34 51.78
CA VAL A 5 -6.09 -47.14 50.93
C VAL A 5 -6.96 -47.35 49.67
N THR A 6 -7.73 -46.34 49.27
CA THR A 6 -8.32 -46.21 47.93
C THR A 6 -8.22 -44.77 47.45
N PRO A 7 -7.54 -44.47 46.33
CA PRO A 7 -7.60 -43.18 45.67
C PRO A 7 -8.42 -43.26 44.37
N GLY A 8 -9.38 -42.37 44.22
CA GLY A 8 -10.27 -42.20 43.08
C GLY A 8 -11.46 -41.36 43.60
N GLU A 9 -11.93 -40.30 42.97
CA GLU A 9 -12.27 -40.22 41.56
C GLU A 9 -12.88 -38.83 41.30
N GLU A 10 -12.13 -37.72 41.27
CA GLU A 10 -12.69 -36.42 40.85
C GLU A 10 -11.62 -35.54 40.18
N LYS A 11 -11.18 -35.92 38.97
CA LYS A 11 -10.35 -35.06 38.11
C LYS A 11 -10.81 -35.10 36.65
N GLY A 12 -12.10 -34.85 36.43
CA GLY A 12 -12.73 -34.96 35.10
C GLY A 12 -13.04 -33.64 34.37
N LEU A 13 -13.05 -32.49 35.05
CA LEU A 13 -13.65 -31.27 34.48
C LEU A 13 -12.71 -30.06 34.31
N THR A 14 -11.51 -30.08 34.89
CA THR A 14 -10.53 -28.97 34.77
C THR A 14 -9.46 -29.18 33.67
N ALA A 15 -9.44 -30.34 33.02
CA ALA A 15 -8.47 -30.66 31.96
C ALA A 15 -8.93 -30.23 30.55
N PHE A 16 -10.24 -30.04 30.34
CA PHE A 16 -10.78 -29.62 29.04
C PHE A 16 -10.56 -28.13 28.74
N SER A 17 -10.54 -27.26 29.76
CA SER A 17 -10.27 -25.83 29.59
C SER A 17 -8.80 -25.52 29.28
N SER A 18 -7.87 -26.33 29.78
CA SER A 18 -6.41 -26.17 29.56
C SER A 18 -5.89 -26.77 28.25
N PHE A 19 -6.68 -27.62 27.58
CA PHE A 19 -6.37 -28.12 26.25
C PHE A 19 -6.75 -27.11 25.16
N LEU A 20 -7.89 -26.42 25.33
CA LEU A 20 -8.33 -25.34 24.44
C LEU A 20 -7.51 -24.04 24.58
N GLN A 21 -6.79 -23.84 25.68
CA GLN A 21 -5.84 -22.73 25.85
C GLN A 21 -4.46 -22.94 25.18
N ARG A 22 -4.15 -24.16 24.70
CA ARG A 22 -2.87 -24.47 24.02
C ARG A 22 -2.89 -24.22 22.50
N GLY A 23 -4.03 -23.85 21.93
CA GLY A 23 -4.23 -23.74 20.48
C GLY A 23 -3.89 -22.39 19.84
N THR A 24 -3.53 -21.36 20.60
CA THR A 24 -3.47 -19.98 20.05
C THR A 24 -2.08 -19.34 20.02
N MET A 25 -1.05 -19.97 20.60
CA MET A 25 0.31 -19.41 20.61
C MET A 25 1.36 -20.49 20.30
N ALA A 26 2.21 -20.21 19.31
CA ALA A 26 3.37 -21.03 19.01
C ALA A 26 4.38 -20.95 20.17
N THR A 27 4.92 -22.10 20.59
CA THR A 27 5.93 -22.12 21.66
C THR A 27 7.26 -21.51 21.20
N LEU A 28 8.07 -20.96 22.11
CA LEU A 28 9.39 -20.42 21.78
C LEU A 28 10.28 -21.45 21.03
N ASN A 29 10.24 -22.72 21.46
CA ASN A 29 10.94 -23.83 20.82
C ASN A 29 10.41 -24.12 19.40
N GLN A 30 9.12 -23.93 19.18
CA GLN A 30 8.50 -24.08 17.86
C GLN A 30 8.93 -22.94 16.93
N MET A 31 8.96 -21.68 17.41
CA MET A 31 9.46 -20.54 16.63
C MET A 31 10.96 -20.66 16.30
N HIS A 32 11.77 -21.21 17.21
CA HIS A 32 13.18 -21.46 16.96
C HIS A 32 13.41 -22.50 15.85
N ARG A 33 12.53 -23.51 15.73
CA ARG A 33 12.61 -24.54 14.68
C ARG A 33 12.04 -24.10 13.34
N THR A 34 10.93 -23.35 13.32
CA THR A 34 10.25 -22.95 12.09
C THR A 34 10.77 -21.63 11.51
N GLY A 35 11.56 -20.87 12.27
CA GLY A 35 12.02 -19.54 11.88
C GLY A 35 10.92 -18.47 11.98
N PRO A 36 11.29 -17.20 11.78
CA PRO A 36 10.34 -16.09 11.85
C PRO A 36 9.27 -16.19 10.74
N HIS A 37 8.00 -16.02 11.12
CA HIS A 37 6.89 -16.02 10.16
C HIS A 37 6.92 -14.75 9.29
N PHE A 38 7.29 -14.89 8.01
CA PHE A 38 7.24 -13.81 7.03
C PHE A 38 5.83 -13.64 6.46
N LYS A 39 5.18 -12.50 6.75
CA LYS A 39 3.90 -12.14 6.11
C LYS A 39 4.14 -11.74 4.66
N ILE A 40 3.70 -12.57 3.71
CA ILE A 40 3.69 -12.22 2.28
C ILE A 40 2.66 -11.11 2.05
N ARG A 41 3.10 -9.94 1.57
CA ARG A 41 2.20 -8.81 1.25
C ARG A 41 1.89 -8.82 -0.25
N PRO A 42 0.65 -8.50 -0.67
CA PRO A 42 0.34 -8.36 -2.08
C PRO A 42 1.19 -7.24 -2.73
N PRO A 43 1.60 -7.41 -4.00
CA PRO A 43 2.41 -6.42 -4.69
C PRO A 43 1.63 -5.11 -4.83
N ARG A 44 2.25 -3.99 -4.45
CA ARG A 44 1.62 -2.66 -4.48
C ARG A 44 1.67 -2.06 -5.87
N GLN A 45 0.93 -2.65 -6.82
CA GLN A 45 0.89 -2.21 -8.22
C GLN A 45 -0.27 -1.23 -8.45
N PRO A 46 -0.01 0.06 -8.75
CA PRO A 46 -1.07 1.04 -8.96
C PRO A 46 -1.80 0.90 -10.31
N LEU A 47 -1.17 0.24 -11.29
CA LEU A 47 -1.69 0.07 -12.66
C LEU A 47 -1.96 -1.41 -13.01
N ASP A 48 -2.15 -2.28 -12.02
CA ASP A 48 -2.48 -3.70 -12.22
C ASP A 48 -1.52 -4.41 -13.20
N GLY A 49 -0.21 -4.23 -12.97
CA GLY A 49 0.85 -4.83 -13.80
C GLY A 49 1.17 -4.09 -15.11
N LYS A 50 0.38 -3.09 -15.52
CA LYS A 50 0.61 -2.34 -16.75
C LYS A 50 1.69 -1.26 -16.58
N PRO A 51 2.60 -1.06 -17.55
CA PRO A 51 3.63 -0.03 -17.45
C PRO A 51 3.05 1.39 -17.58
N PHE A 52 2.04 1.54 -18.45
CA PHE A 52 1.35 2.79 -18.73
C PHE A 52 -0.17 2.60 -18.70
N ALA A 53 -0.88 3.65 -18.35
CA ALA A 53 -2.33 3.72 -18.41
C ALA A 53 -2.79 5.10 -18.90
N LYS A 54 -3.90 5.12 -19.64
CA LYS A 54 -4.60 6.35 -20.01
C LYS A 54 -5.53 6.74 -18.86
N GLY A 55 -5.66 8.03 -18.62
CA GLY A 55 -6.60 8.55 -17.63
C GLY A 55 -7.10 9.94 -17.98
N VAL A 56 -8.21 10.30 -17.36
CA VAL A 56 -8.84 11.61 -17.45
C VAL A 56 -8.56 12.37 -16.15
N VAL A 57 -8.15 13.63 -16.27
CA VAL A 57 -7.93 14.50 -15.12
C VAL A 57 -9.28 14.93 -14.55
N LEU A 58 -9.48 14.71 -13.25
CA LEU A 58 -10.64 15.20 -12.54
C LEU A 58 -10.39 16.59 -11.98
N LYS A 59 -9.22 16.81 -11.35
CA LYS A 59 -8.84 18.13 -10.82
C LYS A 59 -7.33 18.29 -10.68
N THR A 60 -6.85 19.52 -10.78
CA THR A 60 -5.47 19.89 -10.47
C THR A 60 -5.27 20.10 -8.97
N LEU A 61 -4.21 19.53 -8.39
CA LEU A 61 -3.94 19.59 -6.96
C LEU A 61 -2.50 20.04 -6.70
N ILE A 62 -2.29 20.82 -5.64
CA ILE A 62 -0.95 21.15 -5.14
C ILE A 62 -0.74 20.39 -3.84
N LYS A 63 0.32 19.58 -3.76
CA LYS A 63 0.68 18.84 -2.56
C LYS A 63 2.01 19.34 -1.99
N LYS A 64 2.07 19.45 -0.66
CA LYS A 64 3.32 19.74 0.06
C LYS A 64 4.16 18.45 0.17
N PRO A 65 5.48 18.53 0.00
CA PRO A 65 6.39 17.39 0.16
C PRO A 65 6.51 17.00 1.64
N LYS A 66 7.15 15.85 1.88
CA LYS A 66 7.63 15.46 3.21
C LYS A 66 8.70 16.45 3.68
N LYS A 67 8.69 16.75 4.98
CA LYS A 67 9.83 17.38 5.68
C LYS A 67 11.08 16.53 5.40
N PRO A 68 12.26 17.09 5.09
CA PRO A 68 12.77 18.45 5.32
C PRO A 68 12.45 19.48 4.21
N ASN A 69 11.87 19.05 3.09
CA ASN A 69 11.72 19.91 1.92
C ASN A 69 10.51 20.86 2.06
N SER A 70 10.61 22.06 1.48
CA SER A 70 9.54 23.07 1.42
C SER A 70 9.33 23.51 -0.03
N ALA A 71 8.33 22.95 -0.69
CA ALA A 71 7.99 23.34 -2.06
C ALA A 71 6.52 23.04 -2.36
N ASN A 72 5.99 23.62 -3.44
CA ASN A 72 4.68 23.25 -3.97
C ASN A 72 4.86 22.27 -5.12
N ARG A 73 4.41 21.03 -4.96
CA ARG A 73 4.48 20.02 -6.03
C ARG A 73 3.15 19.97 -6.77
N LYS A 74 3.20 20.28 -8.07
CA LYS A 74 2.05 20.25 -8.96
C LYS A 74 1.65 18.78 -9.25
N CYS A 75 0.41 18.44 -8.93
CA CYS A 75 -0.15 17.11 -9.09
C CYS A 75 -1.52 17.22 -9.78
N VAL A 76 -2.04 16.09 -10.25
CA VAL A 76 -3.41 15.95 -10.73
C VAL A 76 -4.07 14.75 -10.10
N LEU A 77 -5.36 14.84 -9.86
CA LEU A 77 -6.19 13.68 -9.55
C LEU A 77 -6.72 13.12 -10.88
N VAL A 78 -6.43 11.85 -11.13
CA VAL A 78 -6.68 11.20 -12.42
C VAL A 78 -7.57 10.00 -12.19
N ARG A 79 -8.62 9.88 -12.99
CA ARG A 79 -9.41 8.66 -13.12
C ARG A 79 -8.85 7.83 -14.26
N LEU A 80 -8.31 6.66 -13.93
CA LEU A 80 -7.77 5.73 -14.92
C LEU A 80 -8.89 5.06 -15.70
N SER A 81 -8.55 4.49 -16.87
CA SER A 81 -9.48 3.63 -17.62
C SER A 81 -10.00 2.43 -16.82
N THR A 82 -9.24 1.96 -15.82
CA THR A 82 -9.66 0.90 -14.88
C THR A 82 -10.71 1.39 -13.85
N GLY A 83 -11.09 2.66 -13.88
CA GLY A 83 -12.03 3.26 -12.93
C GLY A 83 -11.40 3.71 -11.60
N LYS A 84 -10.14 3.35 -11.34
CA LYS A 84 -9.40 3.76 -10.14
C LYS A 84 -9.03 5.24 -10.19
N GLU A 85 -9.24 5.93 -9.09
CA GLU A 85 -8.82 7.33 -8.91
C GLU A 85 -7.49 7.39 -8.15
N LEU A 86 -6.51 8.05 -8.75
CA LEU A 86 -5.17 8.15 -8.19
C LEU A 86 -4.60 9.55 -8.40
N VAL A 87 -3.72 9.97 -7.50
CA VAL A 87 -3.00 11.23 -7.65
C VAL A 87 -1.71 10.99 -8.41
N ALA A 88 -1.52 11.70 -9.52
CA ALA A 88 -0.33 11.67 -10.35
C ALA A 88 0.50 12.94 -10.21
N TYR A 89 1.82 12.76 -10.14
CA TYR A 89 2.77 13.87 -10.14
C TYR A 89 3.04 14.34 -11.58
N ILE A 90 3.06 15.66 -11.78
CA ILE A 90 3.40 16.27 -13.07
C ILE A 90 4.89 16.63 -13.07
N PRO A 91 5.71 16.01 -13.93
CA PRO A 91 7.12 16.34 -14.01
C PRO A 91 7.37 17.65 -14.79
N GLY A 92 8.48 18.32 -14.46
CA GLY A 92 8.94 19.53 -15.12
C GLY A 92 8.30 20.82 -14.60
N ILE A 93 8.63 21.93 -15.26
CA ILE A 93 8.14 23.28 -14.93
C ILE A 93 6.93 23.60 -15.82
N GLY A 94 5.88 24.16 -15.20
CA GLY A 94 4.66 24.59 -15.89
C GLY A 94 3.79 23.43 -16.39
N HIS A 95 2.46 23.55 -16.33
CA HIS A 95 1.55 22.61 -16.99
C HIS A 95 0.27 23.33 -17.40
N ASN A 96 -0.35 22.89 -18.50
CA ASN A 96 -1.62 23.42 -19.02
C ASN A 96 -2.77 22.42 -18.82
N LEU A 97 -2.67 21.54 -17.83
CA LEU A 97 -3.72 20.56 -17.55
C LEU A 97 -4.91 21.23 -16.89
N GLN A 98 -6.07 20.99 -17.46
CA GLN A 98 -7.37 21.36 -16.93
C GLN A 98 -8.15 20.08 -16.59
N GLU A 99 -9.34 20.26 -16.04
CA GLU A 99 -10.28 19.17 -15.83
C GLU A 99 -10.69 18.58 -17.19
N HIS A 100 -11.00 17.29 -17.24
CA HIS A 100 -11.33 16.52 -18.44
C HIS A 100 -10.19 16.28 -19.45
N ASN A 101 -9.03 16.89 -19.27
CA ASN A 101 -7.88 16.59 -20.11
C ASN A 101 -7.45 15.12 -19.96
N ILE A 102 -6.96 14.56 -21.06
CA ILE A 102 -6.47 13.20 -21.18
C ILE A 102 -4.97 13.19 -20.97
N VAL A 103 -4.52 12.27 -20.13
CA VAL A 103 -3.09 12.10 -19.81
C VAL A 103 -2.65 10.64 -19.90
N LEU A 104 -1.38 10.45 -20.26
CA LEU A 104 -0.70 9.17 -20.11
C LEU A 104 0.02 9.15 -18.77
N VAL A 105 -0.21 8.11 -18.01
CA VAL A 105 0.37 7.91 -16.69
C VAL A 105 1.29 6.69 -16.72
N ARG A 106 2.41 6.78 -16.01
CA ARG A 106 3.33 5.66 -15.76
C ARG A 106 3.50 5.38 -14.28
N VAL A 107 3.88 4.15 -13.96
CA VAL A 107 4.31 3.79 -12.60
C VAL A 107 5.59 4.54 -12.25
N GLY A 108 5.65 5.15 -11.08
CA GLY A 108 6.84 5.82 -10.59
C GLY A 108 6.59 6.55 -9.28
N ARG A 109 7.21 6.08 -8.20
CA ARG A 109 7.11 6.76 -6.90
C ARG A 109 7.72 8.15 -6.98
N CYS A 110 7.01 9.15 -6.46
CA CYS A 110 7.61 10.43 -6.14
C CYS A 110 8.21 10.33 -4.73
N GLN A 111 9.51 10.56 -4.59
CA GLN A 111 10.21 10.40 -3.30
C GLN A 111 9.67 11.38 -2.24
N ASP A 112 9.40 12.61 -2.67
CA ASP A 112 8.97 13.69 -1.81
C ASP A 112 7.51 13.56 -1.35
N LEU A 113 6.63 13.05 -2.20
CA LEU A 113 5.19 13.07 -1.94
C LEU A 113 4.70 11.74 -1.36
N PRO A 114 4.09 11.74 -0.16
CA PRO A 114 3.47 10.54 0.37
C PRO A 114 2.26 10.16 -0.47
N GLY A 115 2.11 8.86 -0.76
CA GLY A 115 0.96 8.32 -1.47
C GLY A 115 0.95 8.53 -2.99
N VAL A 116 1.88 9.30 -3.56
CA VAL A 116 1.96 9.51 -5.02
C VAL A 116 2.86 8.47 -5.67
N LYS A 117 2.22 7.45 -6.25
CA LYS A 117 2.88 6.27 -6.84
C LYS A 117 3.00 6.31 -8.36
N ILE A 118 2.35 7.29 -8.99
CA ILE A 118 2.25 7.42 -10.44
C ILE A 118 2.70 8.81 -10.89
N LYS A 119 3.25 8.88 -12.09
CA LYS A 119 3.75 10.12 -12.72
C LYS A 119 3.10 10.27 -14.09
N CYS A 120 2.74 11.49 -14.46
CA CYS A 120 2.33 11.77 -15.83
C CYS A 120 3.53 11.73 -16.77
N VAL A 121 3.31 11.31 -18.00
CA VAL A 121 4.29 11.33 -19.09
C VAL A 121 4.12 12.63 -19.88
N ARG A 122 5.23 13.27 -20.24
CA ARG A 122 5.24 14.49 -21.06
C ARG A 122 5.35 14.13 -22.54
N GLY A 123 4.79 14.98 -23.39
CA GLY A 123 4.84 14.81 -24.85
C GLY A 123 3.78 13.86 -25.42
N LYS A 124 2.71 13.59 -24.67
CA LYS A 124 1.61 12.72 -25.13
C LYS A 124 0.26 13.21 -24.62
N TYR A 125 -0.77 13.09 -25.48
CA TYR A 125 -2.11 13.63 -25.25
C TYR A 125 -2.02 15.13 -24.90
N ASP A 126 -2.72 15.58 -23.86
CA ASP A 126 -2.84 17.00 -23.53
C ASP A 126 -1.69 17.53 -22.65
N LEU A 127 -0.66 16.70 -22.40
CA LEU A 127 0.57 17.12 -21.75
C LEU A 127 1.66 17.42 -22.78
N PRO A 128 1.91 18.71 -23.10
CA PRO A 128 2.97 19.08 -24.01
C PRO A 128 4.35 18.82 -23.41
N HIS A 129 5.37 18.84 -24.26
CA HIS A 129 6.77 18.78 -23.87
C HIS A 129 7.14 19.91 -22.90
N VAL A 130 8.23 19.72 -22.15
CA VAL A 130 8.71 20.74 -21.21
C VAL A 130 9.24 21.92 -22.02
N ILE A 131 8.68 23.11 -21.78
CA ILE A 131 9.11 24.35 -22.41
C ILE A 131 10.50 24.67 -21.85
N LYS A 132 11.51 24.79 -22.72
CA LYS A 132 12.82 25.32 -22.35
C LYS A 132 12.66 26.83 -22.17
N GLN A 133 13.01 27.34 -20.99
CA GLN A 133 13.17 28.78 -20.79
C GLN A 133 14.36 29.23 -21.65
N LYS A 134 14.16 30.26 -22.47
CA LYS A 134 15.20 30.85 -23.33
C LYS A 134 15.98 31.89 -22.54
#